data_AF-A0A288DC67-F1
#
_entry.id   AF-A0A288DC67-F1
#
_cell.length_a   1.000
_cell.length_b   1.000
_cell.length_c   1.000
_cell.angle_alpha   90.00
_cell.angle_beta   90.00
_cell.angle_gamma   90.00
#
_symmetry.space_group_name_H-M   'P 1'
#
loop_
_entity.id
_entity.type
_entity.pdbx_description
1 polymer ?
#
loop_
_entity_poly.entity_id
_entity_poly.type
_entity_poly.pdbx_seq_one_letter_code
_entity_poly.pdbx_strand_id
1 'polypeptide(L)'
;MLTTLSQAKTFVHEKIAEYLPLENIEKDILDTLLEETFFAKIENIVSEQDIENQHFEKEEDLDAYLFHKIQNYTTLLEEATAETITDYIINDQDSEENDLPPSTNE
;
A
#
# COMPACT_ATOMS: atom_id res chain seq x y z
N MET A 1 -4.54 5.06 14.58
CA MET A 1 -5.06 3.71 14.32
C MET A 1 -5.82 3.82 13.02
N LEU A 2 -5.39 3.09 12.00
CA LEU A 2 -5.97 3.15 10.66
C LEU A 2 -7.21 2.25 10.62
N THR A 3 -8.37 2.77 10.24
CA THR A 3 -9.63 2.00 10.29
C THR A 3 -10.28 1.80 8.94
N THR A 4 -9.73 2.39 7.88
CA THR A 4 -10.26 2.36 6.51
C THR A 4 -9.11 2.43 5.50
N LEU A 5 -9.30 1.89 4.30
CA LEU A 5 -8.33 1.97 3.21
C LEU A 5 -8.01 3.42 2.84
N SER A 6 -9.02 4.28 2.75
CA SER A 6 -8.83 5.71 2.46
C SER A 6 -7.90 6.42 3.47
N GLN A 7 -8.02 6.11 4.76
CA GLN A 7 -7.11 6.63 5.77
C GLN A 7 -5.69 6.08 5.61
N ALA A 8 -5.56 4.79 5.29
CA ALA A 8 -4.26 4.17 5.06
C ALA A 8 -3.55 4.78 3.85
N LYS A 9 -4.26 4.97 2.72
CA LYS A 9 -3.75 5.66 1.52
C LYS A 9 -3.24 7.07 1.84
N THR A 10 -4.07 7.86 2.52
CA THR A 10 -3.70 9.22 2.95
C THR A 10 -2.44 9.20 3.81
N PHE A 11 -2.36 8.26 4.76
CA PHE A 11 -1.21 8.13 5.65
C PHE A 11 0.07 7.71 4.91
N VAL A 12 -0.02 6.77 3.95
CA VAL A 12 1.12 6.37 3.10
C VAL A 12 1.65 7.58 2.33
N HIS A 13 0.77 8.38 1.70
CA HIS A 13 1.19 9.57 0.97
C HIS A 13 1.88 10.60 1.87
N GLU A 14 1.30 10.88 3.04
CA GLU A 14 1.88 11.81 4.01
C GLU A 14 3.26 11.34 4.46
N LYS A 15 3.41 10.04 4.75
CA LYS A 15 4.67 9.47 5.21
C LYS A 15 5.75 9.50 4.14
N ILE A 16 5.43 9.12 2.92
CA ILE A 16 6.40 9.10 1.83
C ILE A 16 6.81 10.51 1.44
N ALA A 17 5.90 11.49 1.52
CA ALA A 17 6.20 12.90 1.32
C ALA A 17 7.19 13.50 2.35
N GLU A 18 7.41 12.83 3.49
CA GLU A 18 8.48 13.21 4.44
C GLU A 18 9.89 12.86 3.91
N TYR A 19 9.99 11.93 2.95
CA TYR A 19 11.26 11.43 2.41
C TYR A 19 11.50 11.85 0.96
N LEU A 20 10.44 11.97 0.16
CA LEU A 20 10.49 12.29 -1.26
C LEU A 20 9.65 13.55 -1.58
N PRO A 21 10.09 14.41 -2.51
CA PRO A 21 9.30 15.55 -2.93
C PRO A 21 8.02 15.07 -3.63
N LEU A 22 6.90 15.72 -3.34
CA LEU A 22 5.56 15.35 -3.82
C LEU A 22 5.43 15.19 -5.34
N GLU A 23 6.29 15.86 -6.11
CA GLU A 23 6.35 15.78 -7.57
C GLU A 23 6.90 14.45 -8.11
N ASN A 24 7.65 13.71 -7.28
CA ASN A 24 8.18 12.39 -7.59
C ASN A 24 7.28 11.26 -7.08
N ILE A 25 6.19 11.60 -6.39
CA ILE A 25 5.28 10.61 -5.80
C ILE A 25 4.11 10.37 -6.73
N GLU A 26 4.10 9.21 -7.37
CA GLU A 26 2.94 8.71 -8.11
C GLU A 26 1.90 8.12 -7.15
N LYS A 27 1.00 8.97 -6.66
CA LYS A 27 -0.02 8.61 -5.65
C LYS A 27 -0.89 7.42 -6.05
N ASP A 28 -1.27 7.34 -7.32
CA ASP A 28 -2.09 6.23 -7.81
C ASP A 28 -1.34 4.89 -7.73
N ILE A 29 -0.02 4.89 -7.98
CA ILE A 29 0.83 3.70 -7.84
C ILE A 29 0.93 3.29 -6.38
N LEU A 30 1.08 4.25 -5.46
CA LEU A 30 1.09 3.97 -4.03
C LEU A 30 -0.23 3.38 -3.54
N ASP A 31 -1.35 3.91 -4.03
CA ASP A 31 -2.68 3.42 -3.68
C ASP A 31 -2.87 1.98 -4.15
N THR A 32 -2.51 1.69 -5.41
CA THR A 32 -2.56 0.32 -5.94
C THR A 32 -1.62 -0.62 -5.17
N LEU A 33 -0.40 -0.19 -4.88
CA LEU A 33 0.56 -1.02 -4.14
C LEU A 33 0.05 -1.36 -2.73
N LEU A 34 -0.54 -0.39 -2.04
CA LEU A 34 -1.15 -0.60 -0.73
C LEU A 34 -2.33 -1.58 -0.82
N GLU A 35 -3.21 -1.38 -1.79
CA GLU A 35 -4.36 -2.26 -2.01
C GLU A 35 -3.90 -3.69 -2.30
N GLU A 36 -2.98 -3.91 -3.24
CA GLU A 36 -2.45 -5.23 -3.57
C GLU A 36 -1.82 -5.90 -2.34
N THR A 37 -1.01 -5.15 -1.58
CA THR A 37 -0.37 -5.64 -0.34
C THR A 37 -1.42 -6.06 0.68
N PHE A 38 -2.46 -5.27 0.86
CA PHE A 38 -3.54 -5.56 1.79
C PHE A 38 -4.40 -6.75 1.32
N PHE A 39 -4.80 -6.79 0.05
CA PHE A 39 -5.61 -7.86 -0.50
C PHE A 39 -4.89 -9.20 -0.48
N ALA A 40 -3.58 -9.23 -0.76
CA ALA A 40 -2.76 -10.43 -0.62
C ALA A 40 -2.76 -10.99 0.80
N LYS A 41 -2.78 -10.13 1.83
CA LYS A 41 -2.84 -10.56 3.24
C LYS A 41 -4.18 -11.19 3.61
N ILE A 42 -5.27 -10.73 3.00
CA ILE A 42 -6.63 -11.17 3.35
C ILE A 42 -7.19 -12.24 2.42
N GLU A 43 -6.51 -12.56 1.31
CA GLU A 43 -6.96 -13.49 0.27
C GLU A 43 -7.40 -14.87 0.82
N ASN A 44 -6.72 -15.36 1.85
CA ASN A 44 -7.05 -16.64 2.51
C ASN A 44 -8.35 -16.58 3.35
N ILE A 45 -8.90 -15.39 3.58
CA ILE A 45 -10.08 -15.13 4.43
C ILE A 45 -11.24 -14.64 3.56
N VAL A 46 -10.96 -13.70 2.66
CA VAL A 46 -11.90 -13.11 1.71
C VAL A 46 -11.23 -13.10 0.35
N SER A 47 -11.79 -13.84 -0.60
CA SER A 47 -11.25 -13.88 -1.96
C SER A 47 -11.71 -12.67 -2.77
N GLU A 48 -10.97 -12.36 -3.84
CA GLU A 48 -11.36 -11.32 -4.80
C GLU A 48 -12.75 -11.60 -5.39
N GLN A 49 -13.05 -12.87 -5.73
CA GLN A 49 -14.39 -13.27 -6.19
C GLN A 49 -15.48 -12.99 -5.17
N ASP A 50 -15.22 -13.19 -3.87
CA ASP A 50 -16.19 -12.87 -2.81
C ASP A 50 -16.48 -11.38 -2.76
N ILE A 51 -15.50 -10.53 -3.04
CA ILE A 51 -15.63 -9.07 -3.07
C ILE A 51 -16.40 -8.64 -4.33
N GLU A 52 -16.00 -9.13 -5.51
CA GLU A 52 -16.65 -8.81 -6.78
C GLU A 52 -18.14 -9.16 -6.79
N ASN A 53 -18.50 -10.30 -6.20
CA ASN A 53 -19.89 -10.77 -6.12
C ASN A 53 -20.81 -9.87 -5.27
N GLN A 54 -20.24 -9.03 -4.39
CA GLN A 54 -21.03 -8.07 -3.60
C GLN A 54 -21.35 -6.79 -4.37
N HIS A 55 -20.67 -6.53 -5.49
CA HIS A 55 -20.86 -5.34 -6.32
C HIS A 55 -20.81 -4.02 -5.53
N PHE A 56 -19.79 -3.84 -4.68
CA PHE A 56 -19.61 -2.59 -3.93
C PHE A 56 -19.42 -1.40 -4.88
N GLU A 57 -20.26 -0.38 -4.73
CA GLU A 57 -20.13 0.88 -5.49
C GLU A 57 -19.19 1.89 -4.81
N LYS A 58 -18.88 1.68 -3.52
CA LYS A 58 -18.09 2.58 -2.70
C LYS A 58 -17.06 1.81 -1.87
N GLU A 59 -15.88 2.41 -1.72
CA GLU A 59 -14.81 1.88 -0.86
C GLU A 59 -15.25 1.77 0.61
N GLU A 60 -16.08 2.68 1.09
CA GLU A 60 -16.61 2.64 2.47
C GLU A 60 -17.45 1.38 2.75
N ASP A 61 -18.23 0.93 1.77
CA ASP A 61 -19.06 -0.28 1.89
C ASP A 61 -18.18 -1.54 1.87
N LEU A 62 -17.12 -1.52 1.06
CA LEU A 62 -16.08 -2.55 1.04
C LEU A 62 -15.36 -2.63 2.39
N ASP A 63 -14.89 -1.50 2.93
CA ASP A 63 -14.23 -1.45 4.24
C ASP A 63 -15.13 -1.96 5.35
N ALA A 64 -16.41 -1.56 5.36
CA ALA A 64 -17.37 -2.08 6.32
C ALA A 64 -17.53 -3.60 6.19
N TYR A 65 -17.63 -4.13 4.97
CA TYR A 65 -17.71 -5.57 4.74
C TYR A 65 -16.47 -6.31 5.25
N LEU A 66 -15.28 -5.84 4.88
CA LEU A 66 -14.01 -6.45 5.27
C LEU A 66 -13.81 -6.40 6.79
N PHE A 67 -14.14 -5.28 7.43
CA PHE A 67 -14.09 -5.13 8.89
C PHE A 67 -14.97 -6.16 9.60
N HIS A 68 -16.16 -6.46 9.08
CA HIS A 68 -17.06 -7.47 9.68
C HIS A 68 -16.60 -8.91 9.40
N LYS A 69 -15.91 -9.16 8.29
CA LYS A 69 -15.45 -10.49 7.89
C LYS A 69 -14.12 -10.88 8.51
N ILE A 70 -13.24 -9.92 8.74
CA ILE A 70 -11.85 -10.15 9.12
C ILE A 70 -11.63 -9.65 10.56
N GLN A 71 -11.45 -10.59 11.50
CA GLN A 71 -11.30 -10.26 12.93
C GLN A 71 -10.15 -9.28 13.21
N ASN A 72 -9.05 -9.37 12.46
CA ASN A 72 -7.86 -8.56 12.65
C ASN A 72 -7.70 -7.51 11.52
N TYR A 73 -8.80 -7.05 10.91
CA TYR A 73 -8.79 -6.13 9.77
C TYR A 73 -7.83 -4.95 10.00
N THR A 74 -7.99 -4.23 11.11
CA THR A 74 -7.17 -3.04 11.41
C THR A 74 -5.69 -3.37 11.52
N THR A 75 -5.36 -4.50 12.15
CA THR A 75 -3.96 -4.93 12.27
C THR A 75 -3.36 -5.26 10.92
N LEU A 76 -4.07 -6.00 10.06
CA LEU A 76 -3.60 -6.35 8.72
C LEU A 76 -3.46 -5.10 7.83
N LEU A 77 -4.35 -4.12 7.99
CA LEU A 77 -4.28 -2.83 7.30
C LEU A 77 -3.05 -2.01 7.74
N GLU A 78 -2.78 -1.97 9.05
CA GLU A 78 -1.60 -1.29 9.60
C GLU A 78 -0.30 -1.98 9.16
N GLU A 79 -0.27 -3.32 9.12
CA GLU A 79 0.86 -4.10 8.61
C GLU A 79 1.10 -3.83 7.11
N ALA A 80 0.05 -3.90 6.28
CA ALA A 80 0.15 -3.58 4.85
C ALA A 80 0.66 -2.16 4.63
N THR A 81 0.15 -1.20 5.39
CA THR A 81 0.59 0.21 5.32
C THR A 81 2.08 0.36 5.64
N ALA A 82 2.55 -0.30 6.70
CA ALA A 82 3.95 -0.25 7.09
C ALA A 82 4.87 -0.93 6.06
N GLU A 83 4.45 -2.07 5.50
CA GLU A 83 5.15 -2.77 4.42
C GLU A 83 5.23 -1.90 3.17
N THR A 84 4.12 -1.32 2.71
CA THR A 84 4.11 -0.43 1.54
C THR A 84 5.04 0.76 1.69
N ILE A 85 5.04 1.43 2.85
CA ILE A 85 5.96 2.55 3.11
C ILE A 85 7.42 2.08 3.05
N THR A 86 7.70 0.93 3.67
CA THR A 86 9.06 0.38 3.73
C THR A 86 9.55 -0.02 2.34
N ASP A 87 8.74 -0.78 1.60
CA ASP A 87 9.06 -1.26 0.26
C ASP A 87 9.24 -0.11 -0.72
N TYR A 88 8.38 0.91 -0.64
CA TYR A 88 8.50 2.06 -1.53
C TYR A 88 9.77 2.87 -1.24
N ILE A 89 10.07 3.16 0.02
CA ILE A 89 11.28 3.92 0.39
C ILE A 89 12.55 3.13 0.03
N ILE A 90 12.61 1.83 0.32
CA ILE A 90 13.80 1.01 0.05
C ILE A 90 14.04 0.87 -1.47
N ASN A 91 13.00 0.54 -2.25
CA ASN A 91 13.15 0.35 -3.69
C ASN A 91 13.49 1.65 -4.43
N ASP A 92 13.06 2.81 -3.92
CA ASP A 92 13.48 4.11 -4.43
C ASP A 92 14.98 4.38 -4.15
N GLN A 93 15.48 4.02 -2.97
CA GLN A 93 16.90 4.18 -2.63
C GLN A 93 17.82 3.26 -3.45
N ASP A 94 17.41 2.03 -3.75
CA ASP A 94 18.17 1.10 -4.61
C ASP A 94 18.26 1.56 -6.08
N SER A 95 17.34 2.44 -6.50
CA SER A 95 17.35 3.00 -7.86
C SER A 95 18.42 4.09 -8.03
N GLU A 96 18.89 4.73 -6.95
CA GLU A 96 19.99 5.71 -7.01
C GLU A 96 21.40 5.06 -6.96
N GLU A 97 21.56 3.80 -6.53
CA GLU A 97 22.88 3.17 -6.39
C GLU A 97 23.47 2.60 -7.70
N ASN A 98 22.71 2.57 -8.81
CA ASN A 98 23.16 2.02 -10.09
C ASN A 98 23.73 3.06 -11.09
N ASP A 99 23.87 4.32 -10.71
CA ASP A 99 24.45 5.38 -11.56
C ASP A 99 25.94 5.70 -11.26
N LEU A 100 26.68 4.74 -10.68
CA LEU A 100 28.14 4.84 -10.62
C LEU A 100 28.74 4.44 -11.97
N PRO A 101 29.44 5.35 -12.69
CA PRO A 101 30.11 4.98 -13.92
C PRO A 101 31.14 3.88 -13.63
N PRO A 102 31.36 2.91 -14.55
CA PRO A 102 32.35 1.88 -14.34
C PRO A 102 33.70 2.54 -14.09
N SER A 103 34.23 2.34 -12.88
CA SER A 103 35.54 2.84 -12.48
C SER A 103 36.55 2.33 -13.50
N THR A 104 37.03 3.24 -14.35
CA THR A 104 38.06 2.93 -15.34
C THR A 104 39.37 2.84 -14.57
N ASN A 105 39.74 1.62 -14.17
CA ASN A 105 41.08 1.36 -13.68
C ASN A 105 42.03 1.43 -14.88
N GLU A 106 42.81 2.52 -14.95
CA GLU A 106 44.04 2.63 -15.76
C GLU A 106 45.16 1.75 -15.20
#